data_AF-A0A099K8B8-F1
#
_entry.id   AF-A0A099K8B8-F1
#
_cell.length_a   1.000
_cell.length_b   1.000
_cell.length_c   1.000
_cell.angle_alpha   90.00
_cell.angle_beta   90.00
_cell.angle_gamma   90.00
#
_symmetry.space_group_name_H-M   'P 1'
#
loop_
_entity.id
_entity.type
_entity.pdbx_description
1 polymer ?
#
loop_
_entity_poly.entity_id
_entity_poly.type
_entity_poly.pdbx_seq_one_letter_code
_entity_poly.pdbx_strand_id
1 'polypeptide(L)'
;MKVKIDDIIDAVDFDSDMSESFLNTKTKQVCMFTYEELRAAENDEDISDSADWYCEAVASAKHYLETPDDYLPLPEKYDCNEYRIMEKFISRVIISKQSEMLSQSIKGRGAFRRFKTMLERLGLLDEWYKYRGQKLREFVEFWCKENEIDFE
;
A
#
# COMPACT_ATOMS: atom_id res chain seq x y z
N MET A 1 -10.45 20.48 4.39
CA MET A 1 -10.80 19.27 3.63
C MET A 1 -9.87 18.16 4.11
N LYS A 2 -10.40 16.98 4.42
CA LYS A 2 -9.64 15.86 5.00
C LYS A 2 -9.39 14.79 3.94
N VAL A 3 -8.30 14.06 4.08
CA VAL A 3 -8.04 12.87 3.26
C VAL A 3 -8.85 11.71 3.82
N LYS A 4 -9.43 10.87 2.97
CA LYS A 4 -9.98 9.59 3.41
C LYS A 4 -8.82 8.65 3.67
N ILE A 5 -8.60 8.26 4.92
CA ILE A 5 -7.44 7.42 5.26
C ILE A 5 -7.51 6.06 4.56
N ASP A 6 -8.71 5.57 4.30
CA ASP A 6 -8.94 4.30 3.61
C ASP A 6 -8.37 4.34 2.17
N ASP A 7 -8.44 5.48 1.46
CA ASP A 7 -7.86 5.62 0.12
C ASP A 7 -6.32 5.49 0.16
N ILE A 8 -5.67 5.99 1.22
CA ILE A 8 -4.22 5.82 1.41
C ILE A 8 -3.90 4.37 1.79
N ILE A 9 -4.67 3.77 2.70
CA ILE A 9 -4.47 2.37 3.11
C ILE A 9 -4.57 1.44 1.91
N ASP A 10 -5.56 1.63 1.05
CA ASP A 10 -5.79 0.81 -0.14
C ASP A 10 -4.64 0.95 -1.14
N ALA A 11 -4.15 2.18 -1.36
CA ALA A 11 -2.99 2.42 -2.23
C ALA A 11 -1.70 1.77 -1.69
N VAL A 12 -1.43 1.91 -0.38
CA VAL A 12 -0.26 1.27 0.26
C VAL A 12 -0.37 -0.26 0.29
N ASP A 13 -1.58 -0.83 0.40
CA ASP A 13 -1.74 -2.29 0.36
C ASP A 13 -1.63 -2.86 -1.06
N PHE A 14 -2.14 -2.12 -2.05
CA PHE A 14 -2.05 -2.47 -3.46
C PHE A 14 -0.62 -2.41 -3.99
N ASP A 15 0.18 -1.48 -3.47
CA ASP A 15 1.56 -1.14 -3.85
C ASP A 15 2.27 -2.23 -4.66
N SER A 16 2.64 -1.84 -5.88
CA SER A 16 3.18 -2.71 -6.91
C SER A 16 4.42 -2.06 -7.52
N ASP A 17 5.42 -2.88 -7.87
CA ASP A 17 6.67 -2.40 -8.49
C ASP A 17 6.47 -1.69 -9.86
N MET A 18 5.23 -1.63 -10.37
CA MET A 18 4.88 -1.09 -11.70
C MET A 18 4.22 0.30 -11.63
N SER A 19 4.00 0.84 -10.44
CA SER A 19 3.24 2.08 -10.22
C SER A 19 3.72 2.80 -8.97
N GLU A 20 3.74 4.13 -9.01
CA GLU A 20 4.02 4.97 -7.85
C GLU A 20 2.73 5.67 -7.39
N SER A 21 2.54 5.78 -6.08
CA SER A 21 1.35 6.40 -5.49
C SER A 21 1.69 7.68 -4.74
N PHE A 22 0.86 8.70 -4.92
CA PHE A 22 1.04 10.04 -4.36
C PHE A 22 -0.25 10.57 -3.75
N LEU A 23 -0.13 11.41 -2.73
CA LEU A 23 -1.22 12.21 -2.20
C LEU A 23 -1.10 13.62 -2.77
N ASN A 24 -2.09 14.04 -3.55
CA ASN A 24 -2.20 15.45 -3.91
C ASN A 24 -2.65 16.24 -2.67
N THR A 25 -1.76 17.07 -2.13
CA THR A 25 -1.96 17.81 -0.89
C THR A 25 -2.98 18.94 -1.01
N LYS A 26 -3.32 19.38 -2.24
CA LYS A 26 -4.33 20.41 -2.51
C LYS A 26 -5.73 19.79 -2.62
N THR A 27 -5.87 18.74 -3.40
CA THR A 27 -7.15 18.06 -3.64
C THR A 27 -7.49 17.01 -2.58
N LYS A 28 -6.51 16.61 -1.76
CA LYS A 28 -6.62 15.55 -0.75
C LYS A 28 -7.00 14.18 -1.35
N GLN A 29 -6.64 13.96 -2.61
CA GLN A 29 -6.89 12.72 -3.35
C GLN A 29 -5.61 11.93 -3.53
N VAL A 30 -5.73 10.60 -3.47
CA VAL A 30 -4.65 9.69 -3.83
C VAL A 30 -4.63 9.51 -5.35
N CYS A 31 -3.44 9.63 -5.93
CA CYS A 31 -3.17 9.41 -7.34
C CYS A 31 -2.16 8.27 -7.47
N MET A 32 -2.30 7.47 -8.51
CA MET A 32 -1.36 6.41 -8.86
C MET A 32 -0.95 6.61 -10.30
N PHE A 33 0.34 6.52 -10.56
CA PHE A 33 0.89 6.67 -11.89
C PHE A 33 1.77 5.48 -12.23
N THR A 34 1.51 4.88 -13.38
CA THR A 34 2.38 3.88 -13.99
C THR A 34 3.53 4.57 -14.72
N TYR A 35 4.60 3.81 -14.97
CA TYR A 35 5.71 4.29 -15.80
C TYR A 35 5.26 4.69 -17.22
N GLU A 36 4.25 4.01 -17.76
CA GLU A 36 3.72 4.30 -19.10
C GLU A 36 3.02 5.66 -19.13
N GLU A 37 2.16 5.96 -18.15
CA GLU A 37 1.45 7.23 -18.06
C GLU A 37 2.39 8.42 -17.83
N LEU A 38 3.38 8.26 -16.93
CA LEU A 38 4.40 9.29 -16.69
C LEU A 38 5.22 9.56 -17.96
N ARG A 39 5.62 8.51 -18.67
CA ARG A 39 6.38 8.65 -19.91
C ARG A 39 5.56 9.33 -21.01
N ALA A 40 4.29 8.96 -21.17
CA ALA A 40 3.42 9.58 -22.16
C ALA A 40 3.21 11.08 -21.86
N ALA A 41 3.04 11.42 -20.58
CA ALA A 41 2.92 12.80 -20.13
C ALA A 41 4.21 13.61 -20.36
N GLU A 42 5.38 13.03 -20.05
CA GLU A 42 6.69 13.69 -20.21
C GLU A 42 7.02 13.96 -21.69
N ASN A 43 6.66 13.04 -22.59
CA ASN A 43 6.97 13.14 -24.01
C ASN A 43 5.88 13.86 -24.83
N ASP A 44 4.82 14.39 -24.18
CA ASP A 44 3.65 14.97 -24.85
C ASP A 44 3.10 14.06 -25.97
N GLU A 45 2.99 12.76 -25.69
CA GLU A 45 2.53 11.78 -26.68
C GLU A 45 1.08 12.09 -27.13
N ASP A 46 0.80 11.88 -28.42
CA ASP A 46 -0.55 12.01 -28.96
C ASP A 46 -1.38 10.79 -28.55
N ILE A 47 -2.22 10.98 -27.53
CA ILE A 47 -3.08 9.95 -26.96
C ILE A 47 -4.53 10.08 -27.41
N SER A 48 -4.87 10.92 -28.40
CA SER A 48 -6.27 11.21 -28.75
C SER A 48 -7.08 9.99 -29.18
N ASP A 49 -6.42 8.97 -29.73
CA ASP A 49 -7.02 7.72 -30.18
C ASP A 49 -7.07 6.63 -29.09
N SER A 50 -6.57 6.94 -27.88
CA SER A 50 -6.57 6.04 -26.73
C SER A 50 -7.93 6.03 -26.03
N ALA A 51 -8.12 5.08 -25.11
CA ALA A 51 -9.33 5.05 -24.30
C ALA A 51 -9.41 6.25 -23.35
N ASP A 52 -10.62 6.78 -23.12
CA ASP A 52 -10.85 7.97 -22.29
C ASP A 52 -10.18 7.89 -20.91
N TRP A 53 -10.25 6.73 -20.26
CA TRP A 53 -9.64 6.51 -18.93
C TRP A 53 -8.11 6.64 -18.96
N TYR A 54 -7.46 6.25 -20.07
CA TYR A 54 -6.02 6.40 -20.23
C TYR A 54 -5.66 7.86 -20.49
N CYS A 55 -6.44 8.55 -21.32
CA CYS A 55 -6.28 9.99 -21.54
C CYS A 55 -6.39 10.79 -20.24
N GLU A 56 -7.36 10.47 -19.38
CA GLU A 56 -7.50 11.06 -18.05
C GLU A 56 -6.30 10.76 -17.14
N ALA A 57 -5.78 9.53 -17.16
CA ALA A 57 -4.61 9.15 -16.38
C ALA A 57 -3.34 9.91 -16.80
N VAL A 58 -3.08 10.02 -18.10
CA VAL A 58 -1.94 10.79 -18.65
C VAL A 58 -2.10 12.29 -18.36
N ALA A 59 -3.31 12.83 -18.44
CA ALA A 59 -3.57 14.23 -18.06
C ALA A 59 -3.29 14.48 -16.57
N SER A 60 -3.66 13.55 -15.70
CA SER A 60 -3.36 13.62 -14.26
C SER A 60 -1.85 13.50 -13.99
N ALA A 61 -1.16 12.59 -14.69
CA ALA A 61 0.30 12.45 -14.63
C ALA A 61 1.01 13.71 -15.10
N LYS A 62 0.52 14.35 -16.17
CA LYS A 62 1.03 15.64 -16.65
C LYS A 62 0.90 16.74 -15.60
N HIS A 63 -0.26 16.83 -14.95
CA HIS A 63 -0.46 17.78 -13.86
C HIS A 63 0.54 17.55 -12.72
N TYR A 64 0.80 16.29 -12.36
CA TYR A 64 1.84 15.93 -11.39
C TYR A 64 3.23 16.42 -11.81
N LEU A 65 3.64 16.19 -13.06
CA LEU A 65 4.94 16.63 -13.57
C LEU A 65 5.08 18.17 -13.60
N GLU A 66 3.98 18.89 -13.81
CA GLU A 66 3.96 20.37 -13.81
C GLU A 66 3.96 20.97 -12.41
N THR A 67 3.37 20.29 -11.42
CA THR A 67 3.28 20.76 -10.02
C THR A 67 3.70 19.70 -9.00
N PRO A 68 4.95 19.19 -9.05
CA PRO A 68 5.38 18.07 -8.21
C PRO A 68 5.36 18.41 -6.71
N ASP A 69 5.56 19.68 -6.34
CA ASP A 69 5.52 20.16 -4.95
C ASP A 69 4.13 20.01 -4.29
N ASP A 70 3.08 19.84 -5.08
CA ASP A 70 1.73 19.61 -4.57
C ASP A 70 1.48 18.14 -4.22
N TYR A 71 2.41 17.24 -4.55
CA TYR A 71 2.28 15.80 -4.39
C TYR A 71 3.27 15.27 -3.36
N LEU A 72 2.75 14.45 -2.44
CA LEU A 72 3.54 13.78 -1.44
C LEU A 72 3.56 12.27 -1.74
N PRO A 73 4.73 11.64 -1.92
CA PRO A 73 4.79 10.19 -2.17
C PRO A 73 4.23 9.42 -0.97
N LEU A 74 3.38 8.43 -1.24
CA LEU A 74 2.88 7.53 -0.22
C LEU A 74 4.02 6.62 0.28
N PRO A 75 3.89 6.09 1.51
CA PRO A 75 4.88 5.13 1.98
C PRO A 75 4.78 3.83 1.20
N GLU A 76 5.91 3.17 0.98
CA GLU A 76 5.95 1.87 0.32
C GLU A 76 5.45 0.78 1.29
N LYS A 77 4.92 -0.31 0.74
CA LYS A 77 4.48 -1.45 1.54
C LYS A 77 5.59 -2.07 2.37
N TYR A 78 6.83 -2.02 1.87
CA TYR A 78 8.00 -2.53 2.58
C TYR A 78 8.33 -1.72 3.84
N ASP A 79 7.97 -0.44 3.91
CA ASP A 79 8.19 0.43 5.06
C ASP A 79 7.38 -0.04 6.29
N CYS A 80 6.24 -0.70 6.06
CA CYS A 80 5.39 -1.28 7.10
C CYS A 80 6.04 -2.51 7.78
N ASN A 81 7.13 -3.06 7.21
CA ASN A 81 7.86 -4.23 7.69
C ASN A 81 6.94 -5.41 8.02
N GLU A 82 6.28 -5.92 6.97
CA GLU A 82 5.28 -7.00 7.09
C GLU A 82 5.85 -8.26 7.75
N TYR A 83 7.14 -8.55 7.55
CA TYR A 83 7.81 -9.67 8.22
C TYR A 83 7.75 -9.54 9.75
N ARG A 84 8.06 -8.36 10.29
CA ARG A 84 7.98 -8.07 11.72
C ARG A 84 6.54 -8.12 12.23
N ILE A 85 5.56 -7.76 11.39
CA ILE A 85 4.14 -7.90 11.71
C ILE A 85 3.79 -9.40 11.87
N MET A 86 4.28 -10.26 10.97
CA MET A 86 4.11 -11.72 11.08
C MET A 86 4.72 -12.24 12.39
N GLU A 87 5.96 -11.88 12.73
CA GLU A 87 6.61 -12.31 13.97
C GLU A 87 5.81 -11.88 15.22
N LYS A 88 5.35 -10.63 15.26
CA LYS A 88 4.53 -10.11 16.35
C LYS A 88 3.19 -10.84 16.44
N PHE A 89 2.55 -11.16 15.31
CA PHE A 89 1.33 -11.95 15.32
C PHE A 89 1.56 -13.35 15.91
N ILE A 90 2.62 -14.03 15.48
CA ILE A 90 2.98 -15.37 15.97
C ILE A 90 3.22 -15.37 17.49
N SER A 91 3.84 -14.30 18.03
CA SER A 91 4.05 -14.14 19.48
C SER A 91 2.76 -13.98 20.29
N ARG A 92 1.65 -13.61 19.65
CA ARG A 92 0.32 -13.47 20.29
C ARG A 92 -0.47 -14.77 20.29
N VAL A 93 -0.04 -15.80 19.55
CA VAL A 93 -0.73 -17.09 19.48
C VAL A 93 -0.50 -17.86 20.78
N ILE A 94 -1.57 -18.07 21.54
CA ILE A 94 -1.52 -18.67 22.89
C ILE A 94 -1.12 -20.15 22.83
N ILE A 95 -1.55 -20.87 21.80
CA ILE A 95 -1.27 -22.30 21.66
C ILE A 95 0.16 -22.48 21.15
N SER A 96 1.05 -22.94 22.03
CA SER A 96 2.49 -23.09 21.75
C SER A 96 2.79 -23.85 20.46
N LYS A 97 2.11 -24.98 20.24
CA LYS A 97 2.27 -25.80 19.02
C LYS A 97 1.90 -25.03 17.75
N GLN A 98 0.85 -24.20 17.79
CA GLN A 98 0.44 -23.37 16.65
C GLN A 98 1.47 -22.27 16.38
N SER A 99 1.93 -21.59 17.43
CA SER A 99 2.97 -20.56 17.35
C SER A 99 4.28 -21.12 16.77
N GLU A 100 4.70 -22.31 17.20
CA GLU A 100 5.87 -22.99 16.65
C GLU A 100 5.70 -23.33 15.16
N MET A 101 4.56 -23.91 14.77
CA MET A 101 4.27 -24.24 13.37
C MET A 101 4.29 -22.98 12.47
N LEU A 102 3.73 -21.88 12.94
CA LEU A 102 3.78 -20.60 12.22
C LEU A 102 5.21 -20.04 12.17
N SER A 103 5.98 -20.11 13.26
CA SER A 103 7.37 -19.64 13.32
C SER A 103 8.27 -20.36 12.30
N GLN A 104 8.04 -21.65 12.06
CA GLN A 104 8.77 -22.38 11.03
C GLN A 104 8.31 -22.02 9.62
N SER A 105 7.03 -21.68 9.44
CA SER A 105 6.47 -21.35 8.14
C SER A 105 7.04 -20.07 7.53
N ILE A 106 7.47 -19.11 8.36
CA ILE A 106 7.98 -17.79 7.93
C ILE A 106 9.47 -17.77 7.55
N LYS A 107 10.14 -18.93 7.55
CA LYS A 107 11.58 -19.01 7.24
C LYS A 107 11.82 -19.31 5.77
N GLY A 108 12.77 -18.60 5.15
CA GLY A 108 13.26 -18.87 3.79
C GLY A 108 12.30 -18.48 2.65
N ARG A 109 12.69 -18.78 1.42
CA ARG A 109 11.92 -18.41 0.20
C ARG A 109 10.49 -18.94 0.25
N GLY A 110 9.52 -18.11 -0.10
CA GLY A 110 8.08 -18.47 -0.06
C GLY A 110 7.47 -18.47 1.34
N ALA A 111 8.11 -17.81 2.32
CA ALA A 111 7.64 -17.67 3.70
C ALA A 111 6.18 -17.19 3.77
N PHE A 112 5.85 -16.13 3.02
CA PHE A 112 4.52 -15.51 3.06
C PHE A 112 3.40 -16.46 2.62
N ARG A 113 3.61 -17.20 1.52
CA ARG A 113 2.66 -18.21 1.05
C ARG A 113 2.47 -19.32 2.06
N ARG A 114 3.56 -19.88 2.61
CA ARG A 114 3.47 -20.94 3.62
C ARG A 114 2.80 -20.47 4.90
N PHE A 115 3.06 -19.24 5.32
CA PHE A 115 2.43 -18.64 6.48
C PHE A 115 0.92 -18.57 6.30
N LYS A 116 0.42 -18.05 5.17
CA LYS A 116 -1.02 -18.02 4.86
C LYS A 116 -1.64 -19.43 4.86
N THR A 117 -1.01 -20.39 4.18
CA THR A 117 -1.48 -21.79 4.19
C THR A 117 -1.52 -22.38 5.60
N MET A 118 -0.57 -22.01 6.47
CA MET A 118 -0.56 -22.48 7.85
C MET A 118 -1.67 -21.81 8.68
N LEU A 119 -1.90 -20.51 8.50
CA LEU A 119 -3.01 -19.80 9.14
C LEU A 119 -4.36 -20.41 8.79
N GLU A 120 -4.60 -20.72 7.52
CA GLU A 120 -5.80 -21.41 7.04
C GLU A 120 -6.00 -22.75 7.75
N ARG A 121 -4.96 -23.58 7.79
CA ARG A 121 -4.99 -24.90 8.44
C ARG A 121 -5.29 -24.80 9.94
N LEU A 122 -4.84 -23.74 10.59
CA LEU A 122 -5.00 -23.52 12.02
C LEU A 122 -6.28 -22.75 12.38
N GLY A 123 -7.04 -22.28 11.39
CA GLY A 123 -8.23 -21.44 11.61
C GLY A 123 -7.89 -20.06 12.17
N LEU A 124 -6.71 -19.52 11.84
CA LEU A 124 -6.20 -18.23 12.34
C LEU A 124 -6.15 -17.14 11.25
N LEU A 125 -6.70 -17.42 10.08
CA LEU A 125 -6.58 -16.54 8.91
C LEU A 125 -7.31 -15.22 9.12
N ASP A 126 -8.51 -15.25 9.71
CA ASP A 126 -9.30 -14.05 9.97
C ASP A 126 -8.67 -13.18 11.04
N GLU A 127 -8.12 -13.77 12.11
CA GLU A 127 -7.37 -13.06 13.14
C GLU A 127 -6.11 -12.40 12.56
N TRP A 128 -5.42 -13.09 11.65
CA TRP A 128 -4.28 -12.53 10.94
C TRP A 128 -4.69 -11.31 10.11
N TYR A 129 -5.74 -11.40 9.29
CA TYR A 129 -6.16 -10.27 8.46
C TYR A 129 -6.63 -9.07 9.28
N LYS A 130 -7.36 -9.30 10.38
CA LYS A 130 -7.72 -8.24 11.34
C LYS A 130 -6.48 -7.58 11.94
N TYR A 131 -5.52 -8.38 12.39
CA TYR A 131 -4.29 -7.87 12.99
C TYR A 131 -3.42 -7.11 12.00
N ARG A 132 -3.24 -7.65 10.79
CA ARG A 132 -2.49 -7.01 9.70
C ARG A 132 -3.13 -5.69 9.29
N GLY A 133 -4.44 -5.68 9.07
CA GLY A 133 -5.19 -4.47 8.70
C GLY A 133 -5.07 -3.39 9.77
N GLN A 134 -5.16 -3.75 11.05
CA GLN A 134 -4.91 -2.81 12.15
C GLN A 134 -3.49 -2.24 12.09
N LYS A 135 -2.47 -3.07 11.86
CA LYS A 135 -1.08 -2.60 11.81
C LYS A 135 -0.79 -1.73 10.60
N LEU A 136 -1.41 -2.02 9.47
CA LEU A 136 -1.33 -1.17 8.29
C LEU A 136 -2.00 0.20 8.53
N ARG A 137 -3.19 0.22 9.15
CA ARG A 137 -3.84 1.46 9.56
C ARG A 137 -2.97 2.28 10.51
N GLU A 138 -2.44 1.66 11.58
CA GLU A 138 -1.54 2.35 12.53
C GLU A 138 -0.32 2.97 11.83
N PHE A 139 0.24 2.27 10.84
CA PHE A 139 1.36 2.76 10.04
C PHE A 139 0.96 3.98 9.18
N VAL A 140 -0.16 3.91 8.47
CA VAL A 140 -0.67 5.03 7.66
C VAL A 140 -1.04 6.23 8.53
N GLU A 141 -1.67 6.01 9.69
CA GLU A 141 -1.98 7.08 10.65
C GLU A 141 -0.71 7.77 11.16
N PHE A 142 0.36 7.01 11.41
CA PHE A 142 1.65 7.55 11.78
C PHE A 142 2.24 8.39 10.65
N TRP A 143 2.25 7.86 9.41
CA TRP A 143 2.72 8.59 8.24
C TRP A 143 1.93 9.90 8.02
N CYS A 144 0.61 9.89 8.18
CA CYS A 144 -0.20 11.11 8.07
C CYS A 144 0.20 12.16 9.11
N LYS A 145 0.45 11.74 10.36
CA LYS A 145 0.85 12.65 11.45
C LYS A 145 2.22 13.27 11.20
N GLU A 146 3.20 12.48 10.75
CA GLU A 146 4.55 12.97 10.46
C GLU A 146 4.56 13.99 9.31
N ASN A 147 3.59 13.91 8.40
CA ASN A 147 3.43 14.82 7.27
C ASN A 147 2.35 15.90 7.49
N GLU A 148 1.84 16.06 8.72
CA GLU A 148 0.83 17.06 9.07
C GLU A 148 -0.47 16.97 8.22
N ILE A 149 -0.89 15.75 7.89
CA ILE A 149 -2.08 15.47 7.08
C ILE A 149 -3.27 15.18 7.99
N ASP A 150 -4.31 16.01 7.86
CA ASP A 150 -5.62 15.75 8.45
C ASP A 150 -6.38 14.68 7.64
N PHE A 151 -6.88 13.66 8.35
CA PHE A 151 -7.65 12.57 7.76
C PHE A 151 -8.99 12.30 8.48
N GLU A 152 -9.88 11.60 7.77
CA GLU A 152 -11.12 11.01 8.26
C GLU A 152 -11.23 9.53 7.91
#